data_AF-A0A3N2RU09-F1
#
_entry.id   AF-A0A3N2RU09-F1
#
_cell.length_a   1.000
_cell.length_b   1.000
_cell.length_c   1.000
_cell.angle_alpha   90.00
_cell.angle_beta   90.00
_cell.angle_gamma   90.00
#
_symmetry.space_group_name_H-M   'P 1'
#
loop_
_entity.id
_entity.type
_entity.pdbx_description
1 polymer ?
#
loop_
_entity_poly.entity_id
_entity_poly.type
_entity_poly.pdbx_seq_one_letter_code
_entity_poly.pdbx_strand_id
1 'polypeptide(L)'
;MITLKKNKGRFKMLKFTALAISALMSSGALADYYGGDDIAKWSDALMRVKANTAEATDFADVGKLRGLSIGVHDVFEGSSVCSPNNATNGQIVDTVVLYVRNHPERRAENASKLAYEALSSAYPCRK
;
A
#
# COMPACT_ATOMS: atom_id res chain seq x y z
N MET A 1 -54.62 -8.47 49.39
CA MET A 1 -53.20 -8.25 49.76
C MET A 1 -52.35 -9.10 48.82
N ILE A 2 -51.71 -8.50 47.81
CA ILE A 2 -50.79 -9.20 46.90
C ILE A 2 -49.47 -8.43 46.90
N THR A 3 -48.43 -9.03 47.48
CA THR A 3 -47.10 -8.44 47.58
C THR A 3 -46.23 -8.99 46.43
N LEU A 4 -45.87 -8.13 45.47
CA LEU A 4 -44.98 -8.49 44.37
C LEU A 4 -43.53 -8.61 44.86
N LYS A 5 -42.98 -9.82 44.82
CA LYS A 5 -41.58 -10.12 45.17
C LYS A 5 -40.66 -9.69 44.01
N LYS A 6 -39.99 -8.55 44.16
CA LYS A 6 -39.04 -8.01 43.16
C LYS A 6 -37.81 -8.93 43.04
N ASN A 7 -37.64 -9.55 41.88
CA ASN A 7 -36.57 -10.52 41.62
C ASN A 7 -35.24 -9.81 41.30
N LYS A 8 -34.39 -9.62 42.33
CA LYS A 8 -33.11 -8.88 42.28
C LYS A 8 -31.97 -9.57 41.49
N GLY A 9 -32.18 -10.78 40.96
CA GLY A 9 -31.12 -11.56 40.29
C GLY A 9 -30.85 -11.20 38.81
N ARG A 10 -31.85 -10.70 38.08
CA ARG A 10 -31.75 -10.51 36.61
C ARG A 10 -30.94 -9.29 36.17
N PHE A 11 -30.65 -8.36 37.08
CA PHE A 11 -30.01 -7.08 36.75
C PHE A 11 -28.47 -7.09 36.86
N LYS A 12 -27.87 -8.06 37.58
CA LYS A 12 -26.41 -8.17 37.71
C LYS A 12 -25.75 -8.86 36.51
N MET A 13 -26.43 -9.81 35.87
CA MET A 13 -25.86 -10.59 34.76
C MET A 13 -25.74 -9.77 33.47
N LEU A 14 -26.62 -8.77 33.28
CA LEU A 14 -26.67 -7.95 32.06
C LEU A 14 -25.50 -6.95 31.93
N LYS A 15 -24.85 -6.57 33.05
CA LYS A 15 -23.69 -5.65 33.02
C LYS A 15 -22.38 -6.34 32.64
N PHE A 16 -22.24 -7.63 32.93
CA PHE A 16 -21.02 -8.38 32.63
C PHE A 16 -20.99 -8.94 31.20
N THR A 17 -22.15 -9.22 30.60
CA THR A 17 -22.24 -9.70 29.21
C THR A 17 -21.90 -8.62 28.18
N ALA A 18 -22.15 -7.34 28.48
CA ALA A 18 -21.85 -6.24 27.55
C ALA A 18 -20.35 -5.97 27.37
N LEU A 19 -19.51 -6.25 28.39
CA LEU A 19 -18.06 -6.00 28.33
C LEU A 19 -17.31 -7.06 27.50
N ALA A 20 -17.83 -8.29 27.44
CA ALA A 20 -17.17 -9.41 26.77
C ALA A 20 -17.28 -9.37 25.24
N ILE A 21 -18.30 -8.70 24.69
CA ILE A 21 -18.56 -8.66 23.23
C ILE A 21 -17.65 -7.65 22.53
N SER A 22 -17.24 -6.57 23.21
CA SER A 22 -16.33 -5.56 22.67
C SER A 22 -14.88 -6.03 22.46
N ALA A 23 -14.47 -7.15 23.07
CA ALA A 23 -13.10 -7.67 22.99
C ALA A 23 -12.84 -8.53 21.74
N LEU A 24 -13.86 -8.82 20.92
CA LEU A 24 -13.75 -9.75 19.78
C LEU A 24 -13.62 -9.05 18.41
N MET A 25 -13.55 -7.72 18.36
CA MET A 25 -13.41 -6.96 17.11
C MET A 25 -11.98 -6.50 16.85
N SER A 26 -11.02 -7.42 16.91
CA SER A 26 -9.68 -7.19 16.35
C SER A 26 -9.71 -7.58 14.88
N SER A 27 -10.28 -6.71 14.04
CA SER A 27 -10.12 -6.84 12.59
C SER A 27 -8.66 -6.57 12.25
N GLY A 28 -8.01 -7.50 11.53
CA GLY A 28 -6.71 -7.21 10.93
C GLY A 28 -6.89 -6.05 9.94
N ALA A 29 -6.29 -4.90 10.22
CA ALA A 29 -6.27 -3.81 9.27
C ALA A 29 -5.37 -4.23 8.11
N LEU A 30 -5.96 -4.56 6.96
CA LEU A 30 -5.24 -4.60 5.68
C LEU A 30 -4.97 -3.14 5.29
N ALA A 31 -3.95 -2.53 5.88
CA ALA A 31 -3.59 -1.13 5.64
C ALA A 31 -2.76 -0.96 4.35
N ASP A 32 -3.11 -1.68 3.29
CA ASP A 32 -2.48 -1.52 1.98
C ASP A 32 -3.33 -0.54 1.16
N TYR A 33 -2.77 0.65 0.96
CA TYR A 33 -3.45 1.73 0.22
C TYR A 33 -3.47 1.49 -1.30
N TYR A 34 -2.44 0.82 -1.84
CA TYR A 34 -2.30 0.48 -3.26
C TYR A 34 -1.58 -0.87 -3.44
N GLY A 35 -1.89 -1.57 -4.53
CA GLY A 35 -1.24 -2.80 -4.97
C GLY A 35 -0.40 -2.65 -6.24
N GLY A 36 0.26 -3.72 -6.66
CA GLY A 36 0.99 -3.77 -7.93
C GLY A 36 0.10 -3.58 -9.17
N ASP A 37 -1.18 -3.92 -9.10
CA ASP A 37 -2.14 -3.62 -10.18
C ASP A 37 -2.36 -2.11 -10.35
N ASP A 38 -2.29 -1.34 -9.27
CA ASP A 38 -2.32 0.12 -9.36
C ASP A 38 -1.05 0.65 -10.06
N ILE A 39 0.12 0.10 -9.75
CA ILE A 39 1.37 0.44 -10.45
C ILE A 39 1.24 0.11 -11.95
N ALA A 40 0.67 -1.04 -12.30
CA ALA A 40 0.45 -1.42 -13.69
C ALA A 40 -0.49 -0.43 -14.40
N LYS A 41 -1.61 -0.07 -13.77
CA LYS A 41 -2.53 0.95 -14.30
C LYS A 41 -1.83 2.30 -14.52
N TRP A 42 -1.06 2.78 -13.53
CA TRP A 42 -0.36 4.06 -13.66
C TRP A 42 0.79 4.00 -14.67
N SER A 43 1.40 2.82 -14.85
CA SER A 43 2.37 2.58 -15.91
C SER A 43 1.74 2.74 -17.29
N ASP A 44 0.52 2.24 -17.50
CA ASP A 44 -0.19 2.41 -18.76
C ASP A 44 -0.58 3.88 -19.00
N ALA A 45 -0.94 4.62 -17.95
CA ALA A 45 -1.12 6.07 -18.01
C ALA A 45 0.18 6.78 -18.42
N LEU A 46 1.33 6.38 -17.87
CA LEU A 46 2.64 6.91 -18.28
C LEU A 46 2.93 6.66 -19.77
N MET A 47 2.58 5.49 -20.29
CA MET A 47 2.73 5.18 -21.71
C MET A 47 1.84 6.07 -22.59
N ARG A 48 0.58 6.30 -22.21
CA ARG A 48 -0.33 7.21 -22.92
C ARG A 48 0.18 8.65 -22.92
N VAL A 49 0.69 9.13 -21.79
CA VAL A 49 1.34 10.45 -21.69
C VAL A 49 2.55 10.54 -22.62
N LYS A 50 3.47 9.55 -22.59
CA LYS A 50 4.63 9.51 -23.48
C LYS A 50 4.24 9.45 -24.96
N ALA A 51 3.09 8.86 -25.29
CA ALA A 51 2.57 8.72 -26.64
C ALA A 51 1.69 9.89 -27.11
N ASN A 52 1.54 10.97 -26.32
CA ASN A 52 0.63 12.09 -26.61
C ASN A 52 -0.84 11.66 -26.81
N THR A 53 -1.26 10.61 -26.11
CA THR A 53 -2.64 10.07 -26.11
C THR A 53 -3.23 10.08 -24.69
N ALA A 54 -2.78 11.02 -23.86
CA ALA A 54 -3.17 11.12 -22.47
C ALA A 54 -4.62 11.57 -22.31
N GLU A 55 -5.32 10.90 -21.40
CA GLU A 55 -6.56 11.39 -20.83
C GLU A 55 -6.27 12.33 -19.65
N ALA A 56 -7.22 13.19 -19.29
CA ALA A 56 -7.04 14.15 -18.18
C ALA A 56 -6.66 13.46 -16.84
N THR A 57 -7.15 12.25 -16.62
CA THR A 57 -6.86 11.46 -15.41
C THR A 57 -5.47 10.82 -15.41
N ASP A 58 -4.83 10.65 -16.57
CA ASP A 58 -3.53 9.99 -16.69
C ASP A 58 -2.43 10.76 -15.96
N PHE A 59 -2.47 12.09 -15.99
CA PHE A 59 -1.47 12.92 -15.31
C PHE A 59 -1.49 12.72 -13.80
N ALA A 60 -2.67 12.52 -13.20
CA ALA A 60 -2.79 12.24 -11.78
C ALA A 60 -2.23 10.85 -11.45
N ASP A 61 -2.49 9.85 -12.29
CA ASP A 61 -1.97 8.49 -12.13
C ASP A 61 -0.44 8.43 -12.32
N VAL A 62 0.11 9.16 -13.30
CA VAL A 62 1.57 9.34 -13.45
C VAL A 62 2.17 10.03 -12.22
N GLY A 63 1.47 11.01 -11.65
CA GLY A 63 1.86 11.65 -10.40
C GLY A 63 1.98 10.67 -9.25
N LYS A 64 1.01 9.75 -9.09
CA LYS A 64 1.04 8.70 -8.06
C LYS A 64 2.20 7.73 -8.28
N LEU A 65 2.41 7.26 -9.50
CA LEU A 65 3.53 6.37 -9.85
C LEU A 65 4.87 7.00 -9.51
N ARG A 66 5.06 8.27 -9.89
CA ARG A 66 6.27 9.02 -9.59
C ARG A 66 6.42 9.21 -8.08
N GLY A 67 5.37 9.63 -7.39
CA GLY A 67 5.37 9.85 -5.95
C GLY A 67 5.74 8.59 -5.16
N LEU A 68 5.14 7.44 -5.51
CA LEU A 68 5.47 6.15 -4.90
C LEU A 68 6.94 5.79 -5.14
N SER A 69 7.38 5.81 -6.41
CA SER A 69 8.72 5.34 -6.79
C SER A 69 9.82 6.19 -6.13
N ILE A 70 9.68 7.51 -6.18
CA ILE A 70 10.66 8.43 -5.58
C ILE A 70 10.57 8.42 -4.06
N GLY A 71 9.37 8.36 -3.48
CA GLY A 71 9.22 8.29 -2.03
C GLY A 71 9.87 7.04 -1.43
N VAL A 72 9.68 5.87 -2.06
CA VAL A 72 10.35 4.63 -1.65
C VAL A 72 11.85 4.73 -1.85
N HIS A 73 12.31 5.24 -3.00
CA HIS A 73 13.73 5.47 -3.23
C HIS A 73 14.35 6.32 -2.11
N ASP A 74 13.78 7.50 -1.81
CA ASP A 74 14.34 8.44 -0.84
C ASP A 74 14.39 7.89 0.60
N VAL A 75 13.45 7.02 0.96
CA VAL A 75 13.44 6.35 2.27
C VAL A 75 14.59 5.35 2.42
N PHE A 76 14.96 4.66 1.33
CA PHE A 76 15.92 3.55 1.37
C PHE A 76 17.30 3.87 0.77
N GLU A 77 17.45 5.02 0.11
CA GLU A 77 18.70 5.45 -0.52
C GLU A 77 19.84 5.57 0.50
N GLY A 78 21.01 5.07 0.14
CA GLY A 78 22.19 5.00 1.00
C GLY A 78 22.15 3.91 2.07
N SER A 79 21.08 3.11 2.16
CA SER A 79 20.97 1.99 3.11
C SER A 79 20.82 0.64 2.41
N SER A 80 19.72 0.44 1.69
CA SER A 80 19.39 -0.80 0.97
C SER A 80 19.10 -0.56 -0.51
N VAL A 81 18.98 0.70 -0.91
CA VAL A 81 19.02 1.18 -2.30
C VAL A 81 20.22 2.12 -2.40
N CYS A 82 21.04 1.96 -3.43
CA CYS A 82 22.20 2.80 -3.70
C CYS A 82 22.25 3.12 -5.20
N SER A 83 21.48 4.13 -5.60
CA SER A 83 21.40 4.56 -6.98
C SER A 83 22.73 5.14 -7.49
N PRO A 84 23.03 5.05 -8.81
CA PRO A 84 24.16 5.77 -9.39
C PRO A 84 24.02 7.29 -9.18
N ASN A 85 25.13 8.01 -8.99
CA ASN A 85 25.12 9.47 -8.76
C ASN A 85 24.39 10.30 -9.84
N ASN A 86 24.23 9.75 -11.04
CA ASN A 86 23.54 10.39 -12.17
C ASN A 86 22.18 9.75 -12.49
N ALA A 87 21.64 8.93 -11.58
CA ALA A 87 20.31 8.36 -11.73
C ALA A 87 19.27 9.48 -11.78
N THR A 88 18.41 9.42 -12.79
CA THR A 88 17.31 10.36 -12.95
C THR A 88 16.03 9.79 -12.31
N ASN A 89 15.12 10.68 -11.89
CA ASN A 89 13.79 10.26 -11.44
C ASN A 89 13.06 9.41 -12.50
N GLY A 90 13.33 9.65 -13.78
CA GLY A 90 12.80 8.81 -14.87
C GLY A 90 13.29 7.37 -14.79
N GLN A 91 14.59 7.16 -14.57
CA GLN A 91 15.17 5.82 -14.41
C GLN A 91 14.65 5.11 -13.15
N ILE A 92 14.49 5.82 -12.04
CA ILE A 92 13.90 5.25 -10.82
C ILE A 92 12.47 4.77 -11.08
N VAL A 93 11.64 5.58 -11.74
CA VAL A 93 10.27 5.21 -12.13
C VAL A 93 10.25 4.05 -13.12
N ASP A 94 11.10 4.10 -14.16
CA ASP A 94 11.16 3.07 -15.19
C ASP A 94 11.59 1.71 -14.61
N THR A 95 12.48 1.69 -13.60
CA THR A 95 12.87 0.48 -12.86
C THR A 95 11.67 -0.16 -12.16
N VAL A 96 10.87 0.62 -11.43
CA VAL A 96 9.66 0.12 -10.74
C VAL A 96 8.63 -0.40 -11.75
N VAL A 97 8.40 0.34 -12.83
CA VAL A 97 7.51 -0.07 -13.92
C VAL A 97 7.93 -1.41 -14.53
N LEU A 98 9.22 -1.55 -14.86
CA LEU A 98 9.75 -2.76 -15.48
C LEU A 98 9.59 -3.97 -14.56
N TYR A 99 9.86 -3.79 -13.26
CA TYR A 99 9.72 -4.85 -12.28
C TYR A 99 8.29 -5.39 -12.19
N VAL A 100 7.30 -4.51 -12.02
CA VAL A 100 5.89 -4.92 -11.92
C VAL A 100 5.35 -5.50 -13.23
N ARG A 101 5.85 -5.01 -14.38
CA ARG A 101 5.51 -5.59 -15.69
C ARG A 101 6.00 -7.03 -15.84
N ASN A 102 7.22 -7.30 -15.37
CA ASN A 102 7.85 -8.61 -15.47
C ASN A 102 7.36 -9.62 -14.43
N HIS A 103 6.59 -9.20 -13.42
CA HIS A 103 6.08 -10.06 -12.35
C HIS A 103 4.55 -9.91 -12.18
N PRO A 104 3.74 -10.26 -13.21
CA PRO A 104 2.28 -10.15 -13.13
C PRO A 104 1.66 -10.97 -11.97
N GLU A 105 2.27 -12.09 -11.60
CA GLU A 105 1.84 -12.96 -10.51
C GLU A 105 1.92 -12.29 -9.13
N ARG A 106 2.67 -11.19 -9.02
CA ARG A 106 2.91 -10.47 -7.77
C ARG A 106 2.08 -9.20 -7.63
N ARG A 107 1.27 -8.84 -8.63
CA ARG A 107 0.57 -7.54 -8.64
C ARG A 107 -0.50 -7.37 -7.57
N ALA A 108 -0.95 -8.47 -6.97
CA ALA A 108 -1.81 -8.43 -5.79
C ALA A 108 -1.08 -7.98 -4.51
N GLU A 109 0.26 -7.91 -4.51
CA GLU A 109 1.04 -7.46 -3.36
C GLU A 109 1.06 -5.93 -3.22
N ASN A 110 1.41 -5.46 -2.02
CA ASN A 110 1.55 -4.04 -1.69
C ASN A 110 2.49 -3.30 -2.66
N ALA A 111 2.06 -2.13 -3.15
CA ALA A 111 2.77 -1.32 -4.12
C ALA A 111 4.15 -0.84 -3.62
N SER A 112 4.24 -0.37 -2.37
CA SER A 112 5.50 0.10 -1.77
C SER A 112 6.51 -1.03 -1.60
N LYS A 113 6.05 -2.24 -1.24
CA LYS A 113 6.88 -3.44 -1.18
C LYS A 113 7.46 -3.77 -2.55
N LEU A 114 6.63 -3.81 -3.60
CA LEU A 114 7.08 -4.09 -4.95
C LEU A 114 8.06 -3.02 -5.47
N ALA A 115 7.80 -1.74 -5.18
CA ALA A 115 8.71 -0.65 -5.52
C ALA A 115 10.06 -0.78 -4.79
N TYR A 116 10.04 -1.14 -3.51
CA TYR A 116 11.25 -1.36 -2.72
C TYR A 116 12.09 -2.51 -3.28
N GLU A 117 11.46 -3.64 -3.57
CA GLU A 117 12.15 -4.80 -4.14
C GLU A 117 12.69 -4.53 -5.54
N ALA A 118 11.96 -3.78 -6.36
CA ALA A 118 12.43 -3.33 -7.66
C ALA A 118 13.72 -2.49 -7.53
N LEU A 119 13.72 -1.51 -6.63
CA LEU A 119 14.84 -0.58 -6.49
C LEU A 119 16.04 -1.22 -5.78
N SER A 120 15.82 -1.99 -4.72
CA SER A 120 16.90 -2.66 -3.98
C SER A 120 17.57 -3.77 -4.79
N SER A 121 16.84 -4.43 -5.70
CA SER A 121 17.42 -5.41 -6.62
C SER A 121 18.19 -4.76 -7.78
N ALA A 122 17.70 -3.63 -8.31
CA ALA A 122 18.36 -2.91 -9.40
C ALA A 122 19.58 -2.10 -8.93
N TYR A 123 19.54 -1.57 -7.71
CA TYR A 123 20.54 -0.68 -7.13
C TYR A 123 21.01 -1.17 -5.75
N PRO A 124 21.59 -2.37 -5.63
CA PRO A 124 22.03 -2.89 -4.35
C PRO A 124 23.22 -2.10 -3.80
N CYS A 125 23.20 -1.78 -2.52
CA CYS A 125 24.35 -1.23 -1.82
C CYS A 125 25.47 -2.27 -1.70
N ARG A 126 26.73 -1.82 -1.90
CA ARG A 126 27.89 -2.66 -1.60
C ARG A 126 27.98 -2.85 -0.08
N LYS A 127 28.27 -4.08 0.34
CA LYS A 127 28.52 -4.42 1.75
C LYS A 127 29.86 -3.86 2.21
#